data_AF-A0A7J2PYS3-F1
#
_entry.id   AF-A0A7J2PYS3-F1
#
_cell.length_a   1.000
_cell.length_b   1.000
_cell.length_c   1.000
_cell.angle_alpha   90.00
_cell.angle_beta   90.00
_cell.angle_gamma   90.00
#
_symmetry.space_group_name_H-M   'P 1'
#
loop_
_entity.id
_entity.type
_entity.pdbx_description
1 polymer ?
#
loop_
_entity_poly.entity_id
_entity_poly.type
_entity_poly.pdbx_seq_one_letter_code
_entity_poly.pdbx_strand_id
1 'polypeptide(L)'
;MKSSAIFTILFLPTYPIFFILLKNKAFHFREKLGITIVSNLSFYIIIGYIGSYFSLQITFEYFLFTLILAYFSILLIVISHGYYRGTGSFLKKVKSLDYEQINNKKFSLLNLFKSKISLNWILLSIVIILISILNVVNTSIFAGTDAWLHISIVKYITEINYIPMDSYFGTLGLHIFGAVIHFFSGLDLLLLPKYFSFYTIPLASLIVYNLLMRVFKNKNLAIFGVFFLVSSMGFSWFMLVQFWPSGIALIQGLVIFFILYVRLQGLIKEQIPKKEDFFSNILFSYVLLIFIFISSFLTHSLLTMILVITYLWVYLIYFVRNYRRGFDLLLIILFFSIFFIFYYFNIGTGHFQVFDPFRIVPWYYLLIGALAS
;
A
#
# COMPACT_ATOMS: atom_id res chain seq x y z
N MET A 1 -0.61 5.21 25.80
CA MET A 1 0.06 5.82 24.62
C MET A 1 0.59 4.81 23.60
N LYS A 2 1.09 3.61 23.96
CA LYS A 2 1.68 2.68 22.96
C LYS A 2 0.66 2.03 22.00
N SER A 3 -0.56 1.71 22.44
CA SER A 3 -1.61 1.16 21.57
C SER A 3 -2.25 2.21 20.64
N SER A 4 -2.27 3.48 21.05
CA SER A 4 -2.77 4.58 20.20
C SER A 4 -1.85 4.87 19.02
N ALA A 5 -0.54 4.67 19.16
CA ALA A 5 0.45 4.88 18.10
C ALA A 5 0.20 3.99 16.87
N ILE A 6 0.04 2.68 17.09
CA ILE A 6 -0.22 1.71 16.00
C ILE A 6 -1.52 2.05 15.29
N PHE A 7 -2.57 2.41 16.05
CA PHE A 7 -3.84 2.80 15.45
C PHE A 7 -3.70 4.06 14.60
N THR A 8 -2.98 5.08 15.09
CA THR A 8 -2.72 6.31 14.35
C THR A 8 -1.97 6.04 13.04
N ILE A 9 -0.88 5.27 13.08
CA ILE A 9 -0.08 4.96 11.89
C ILE A 9 -0.90 4.13 10.88
N LEU A 10 -1.64 3.12 11.34
CA LEU A 10 -2.31 2.19 10.44
C LEU A 10 -3.64 2.71 9.87
N PHE A 11 -4.38 3.53 10.62
CA PHE A 11 -5.76 3.87 10.26
C PHE A 11 -5.99 5.36 9.98
N LEU A 12 -5.17 6.26 10.51
CA LEU A 12 -5.33 7.70 10.27
C LEU A 12 -4.35 8.20 9.19
N PRO A 13 -4.77 9.16 8.34
CA PRO A 13 -6.05 9.88 8.37
C PRO A 13 -7.17 9.25 7.51
N THR A 14 -6.89 8.20 6.73
CA THR A 14 -7.81 7.78 5.64
C THR A 14 -8.97 6.87 6.06
N TYR A 15 -9.05 6.42 7.31
CA TYR A 15 -10.13 5.57 7.81
C TYR A 15 -11.56 6.05 7.44
N PRO A 16 -11.94 7.34 7.59
CA PRO A 16 -13.29 7.79 7.25
C PRO A 16 -13.65 7.57 5.77
N ILE A 17 -12.67 7.63 4.87
CA ILE A 17 -12.88 7.37 3.45
C ILE A 17 -13.41 5.94 3.25
N PHE A 18 -12.70 4.94 3.79
CA PHE A 18 -12.98 3.54 3.50
C PHE A 18 -14.15 2.97 4.30
N PHE A 19 -14.31 3.39 5.55
CA PHE A 19 -15.29 2.80 6.46
C PHE A 19 -16.57 3.63 6.62
N ILE A 20 -16.56 4.91 6.23
CA ILE A 20 -17.74 5.78 6.29
C ILE A 20 -18.23 6.09 4.87
N LEU A 21 -17.41 6.73 4.03
CA LEU A 21 -17.83 7.14 2.67
C LEU A 21 -18.01 5.96 1.72
N LEU A 22 -17.16 4.94 1.83
CA LEU A 22 -17.23 3.74 0.99
C LEU A 22 -17.94 2.57 1.67
N LYS A 23 -18.66 2.77 2.79
CA LYS A 23 -19.23 1.70 3.63
C LYS A 23 -19.94 0.60 2.81
N ASN A 24 -20.73 0.98 1.80
CA ASN A 24 -21.53 0.06 0.98
C ASN A 24 -21.00 -0.13 -0.46
N LYS A 25 -19.75 0.26 -0.77
CA LYS A 25 -19.18 0.11 -2.12
C LYS A 25 -18.47 -1.24 -2.32
N ALA A 26 -18.00 -1.50 -3.54
CA ALA A 26 -17.51 -2.77 -4.11
C ALA A 26 -16.43 -3.56 -3.31
N PHE A 27 -15.82 -2.96 -2.28
CA PHE A 27 -14.79 -3.60 -1.47
C PHE A 27 -15.35 -4.19 -0.18
N HIS A 28 -14.95 -5.42 0.14
CA HIS A 28 -15.21 -6.07 1.41
C HIS A 28 -14.42 -5.42 2.55
N PHE A 29 -14.85 -5.63 3.81
CA PHE A 29 -14.19 -5.07 5.00
C PHE A 29 -12.68 -5.33 5.04
N ARG A 30 -12.25 -6.57 4.73
CA ARG A 30 -10.83 -6.97 4.73
C ARG A 30 -10.00 -6.27 3.65
N GLU A 31 -10.62 -6.01 2.50
CA GLU A 31 -9.99 -5.31 1.39
C GLU A 31 -9.80 -3.84 1.74
N LYS A 32 -10.82 -3.23 2.34
CA LYS A 32 -10.75 -1.86 2.89
C LYS A 32 -9.65 -1.72 3.93
N LEU A 33 -9.46 -2.70 4.80
CA LEU A 33 -8.42 -2.68 5.82
C LEU A 33 -7.02 -2.58 5.17
N GLY A 34 -6.71 -3.46 4.22
CA GLY A 34 -5.43 -3.43 3.51
C GLY A 34 -5.21 -2.12 2.74
N ILE A 35 -6.23 -1.64 2.02
CA ILE A 35 -6.15 -0.39 1.26
C ILE A 35 -5.97 0.81 2.21
N THR A 36 -6.65 0.83 3.37
CA THR A 36 -6.53 1.91 4.36
C THR A 36 -5.09 2.02 4.88
N ILE A 37 -4.51 0.90 5.28
CA ILE A 37 -3.13 0.86 5.79
C ILE A 37 -2.14 1.38 4.74
N VAL A 38 -2.26 0.91 3.50
CA VAL A 38 -1.37 1.34 2.41
C VAL A 38 -1.60 2.81 2.03
N SER A 39 -2.84 3.29 2.12
CA SER A 39 -3.15 4.70 1.88
C SER A 39 -2.54 5.60 2.95
N ASN A 40 -2.55 5.18 4.22
CA ASN A 40 -1.93 5.94 5.30
C ASN A 40 -0.40 5.94 5.19
N LEU A 41 0.21 4.78 4.94
CA LEU A 41 1.62 4.67 4.57
C LEU A 41 1.97 5.66 3.45
N SER A 42 1.18 5.68 2.37
CA SER A 42 1.42 6.59 1.26
C SER A 42 1.24 8.06 1.62
N PHE A 43 0.29 8.36 2.51
CA PHE A 43 0.10 9.70 3.06
C PHE A 43 1.35 10.19 3.77
N TYR A 44 1.86 9.43 4.74
CA TYR A 44 3.05 9.82 5.50
C TYR A 44 4.26 10.10 4.61
N ILE A 45 4.49 9.24 3.61
CA ILE A 45 5.60 9.41 2.67
C ILE A 45 5.43 10.72 1.89
N ILE A 46 4.26 10.92 1.28
CA ILE A 46 4.01 12.11 0.46
C ILE A 46 4.10 13.39 1.29
N ILE A 47 3.52 13.43 2.50
CA ILE A 47 3.62 14.64 3.33
C ILE A 47 5.05 14.90 3.78
N GLY A 48 5.84 13.86 4.08
CA GLY A 48 7.27 14.05 4.40
C GLY A 48 8.02 14.73 3.25
N TYR A 49 7.78 14.28 2.01
CA TYR A 49 8.34 14.92 0.83
C TYR A 49 7.89 16.37 0.64
N ILE A 50 6.58 16.62 0.76
CA ILE A 50 6.02 17.97 0.66
C ILE A 50 6.65 18.88 1.71
N GLY A 51 6.69 18.45 2.97
CA GLY A 51 7.26 19.23 4.07
C GLY A 51 8.72 19.60 3.80
N SER A 52 9.53 18.65 3.37
CA SER A 52 10.93 18.91 3.08
C SER A 52 11.16 19.77 1.84
N TYR A 53 10.30 19.68 0.82
CA TYR A 53 10.36 20.59 -0.34
C TYR A 53 10.08 22.05 0.05
N PHE A 54 9.24 22.27 1.06
CA PHE A 54 8.99 23.58 1.66
C PHE A 54 9.95 23.94 2.80
N SER A 55 11.04 23.18 2.98
CA SER A 55 12.03 23.38 4.05
C SER A 55 11.42 23.41 5.46
N LEU A 56 10.32 22.70 5.68
CA LEU A 56 9.71 22.54 6.99
C LEU A 56 10.50 21.52 7.82
N GLN A 57 10.56 21.75 9.12
CA GLN A 57 11.16 20.81 10.06
C GLN A 57 10.29 19.54 10.14
N ILE A 58 10.91 18.40 9.90
CA ILE A 58 10.27 17.09 9.87
C ILE A 58 10.32 16.48 11.28
N THR A 59 9.42 16.94 12.14
CA THR A 59 9.31 16.50 13.55
C THR A 59 8.07 15.62 13.77
N PHE A 60 7.93 15.08 14.98
CA PHE A 60 6.68 14.45 15.43
C PHE A 60 5.48 15.40 15.32
N GLU A 61 5.62 16.66 15.74
CA GLU A 61 4.56 17.66 15.69
C GLU A 61 4.11 17.96 14.27
N TYR A 62 5.06 18.02 13.32
CA TYR A 62 4.76 18.19 11.90
C TYR A 62 3.84 17.09 11.38
N PHE A 63 4.20 15.82 11.61
CA PHE A 63 3.38 14.69 11.19
C PHE A 63 2.04 14.63 11.92
N LEU A 64 2.02 14.90 13.24
CA LEU A 64 0.81 14.89 14.05
C LEU A 64 -0.18 15.97 13.60
N PHE A 65 0.28 17.20 13.43
CA PHE A 65 -0.57 18.32 13.00
C PHE A 65 -1.14 18.07 11.60
N THR A 66 -0.29 17.63 10.67
CA THR A 66 -0.71 17.33 9.29
C THR A 66 -1.72 16.19 9.25
N LEU A 67 -1.55 15.16 10.08
CA LEU A 67 -2.49 14.07 10.24
C LEU A 67 -3.84 14.52 10.79
N ILE A 68 -3.84 15.34 11.85
CA ILE A 68 -5.06 15.86 12.47
C ILE A 68 -5.82 16.71 11.45
N LEU A 69 -5.14 17.64 10.78
CA LEU A 69 -5.72 18.50 9.77
C LEU A 69 -6.30 17.68 8.61
N ALA A 70 -5.56 16.70 8.09
CA ALA A 70 -6.04 15.81 7.03
C ALA A 70 -7.25 14.99 7.49
N TYR A 71 -7.23 14.42 8.69
CA TYR A 71 -8.33 13.63 9.23
C TYR A 71 -9.62 14.44 9.34
N PHE A 72 -9.56 15.63 9.95
CA PHE A 72 -10.72 16.51 10.07
C PHE A 72 -11.20 17.04 8.71
N SER A 73 -10.28 17.33 7.79
CA SER A 73 -10.64 17.74 6.42
C SER A 73 -11.39 16.63 5.68
N ILE A 74 -10.90 15.39 5.76
CA ILE A 74 -11.57 14.22 5.20
C ILE A 74 -12.94 14.05 5.86
N LEU A 75 -13.03 14.15 7.19
CA LEU A 75 -14.28 13.98 7.92
C LEU A 75 -15.32 15.04 7.52
N LEU A 76 -14.90 16.30 7.34
CA LEU A 76 -15.76 17.37 6.82
C LEU A 76 -16.24 17.06 5.39
N ILE A 77 -15.36 16.61 4.49
CA ILE A 77 -15.74 16.20 3.13
C ILE A 77 -16.78 15.06 3.18
N VAL A 78 -16.56 14.07 4.05
CA VAL A 78 -17.49 12.94 4.22
C VAL A 78 -18.85 13.42 4.74
N ILE A 79 -18.87 14.33 5.73
CA ILE A 79 -20.11 14.93 6.25
C ILE A 79 -20.84 15.71 5.17
N SER A 80 -20.16 16.60 4.46
CA SER A 80 -20.73 17.41 3.39
C SER A 80 -21.34 16.50 2.31
N HIS A 81 -20.61 15.48 1.87
CA HIS A 81 -21.11 14.51 0.89
C HIS A 81 -22.33 13.74 1.38
N GLY A 82 -22.37 13.37 2.67
CA GLY A 82 -23.52 12.72 3.30
C GLY A 82 -24.74 13.64 3.43
N TYR A 83 -24.52 14.94 3.64
CA TYR A 83 -25.58 15.96 3.67
C TYR A 83 -26.19 16.18 2.27
N TYR A 84 -25.35 16.37 1.24
CA TYR A 84 -25.78 16.60 -0.15
C TYR A 84 -26.58 15.44 -0.75
N ARG A 85 -26.33 14.19 -0.33
CA ARG A 85 -27.08 13.01 -0.81
C ARG A 85 -28.43 12.78 -0.14
N GLY A 86 -28.90 13.72 0.69
CA GLY A 86 -30.16 13.57 1.41
C GLY A 86 -30.15 12.45 2.47
N THR A 87 -28.97 11.90 2.81
CA THR A 87 -28.81 10.91 3.88
C THR A 87 -28.74 11.53 5.28
N GLY A 88 -29.14 12.81 5.38
CA GLY A 88 -29.35 13.62 6.59
C GLY A 88 -29.13 12.88 7.90
N SER A 89 -28.04 13.26 8.57
CA SER A 89 -27.47 12.71 9.81
C SER A 89 -26.47 11.58 9.65
N PHE A 90 -25.22 11.92 9.98
CA PHE A 90 -24.14 11.00 10.37
C PHE A 90 -24.59 10.05 11.52
N LEU A 91 -25.66 10.45 12.21
CA LEU A 91 -26.36 9.73 13.28
C LEU A 91 -27.78 9.39 12.84
N LYS A 92 -27.98 8.64 11.76
CA LYS A 92 -29.22 7.87 11.65
C LYS A 92 -29.28 7.02 12.92
N LYS A 93 -30.22 7.33 13.83
CA LYS A 93 -30.59 6.45 14.96
C LYS A 93 -30.52 5.04 14.40
N VAL A 94 -29.62 4.23 14.96
CA VAL A 94 -29.62 2.79 14.72
C VAL A 94 -31.08 2.40 14.92
N LYS A 95 -31.76 2.01 13.84
CA LYS A 95 -33.14 1.54 13.94
C LYS A 95 -33.09 0.47 15.01
N SER A 96 -33.90 0.60 16.05
CA SER A 96 -34.02 -0.34 17.18
C SER A 96 -34.35 -1.79 16.78
N LEU A 97 -34.40 -2.09 15.49
CA LEU A 97 -34.72 -3.37 14.88
C LEU A 97 -33.66 -4.46 15.09
N ASP A 98 -32.42 -4.14 15.50
CA ASP A 98 -31.37 -5.17 15.70
C ASP A 98 -31.10 -5.54 17.17
N TYR A 99 -31.71 -4.88 18.16
CA TYR A 99 -31.49 -5.26 19.56
C TYR A 99 -32.29 -6.50 19.98
N GLU A 100 -33.47 -6.73 19.41
CA GLU A 100 -34.29 -7.91 19.73
C GLU A 100 -33.74 -9.22 19.12
N GLN A 101 -33.07 -9.16 17.97
CA GLN A 101 -32.44 -10.34 17.37
C GLN A 101 -31.16 -10.79 18.09
N ILE A 102 -30.51 -9.89 18.84
CA ILE A 102 -29.28 -10.19 19.59
C ILE A 102 -29.60 -10.84 20.95
N ASN A 103 -30.74 -10.53 21.56
CA ASN A 103 -31.10 -11.05 22.89
C ASN A 103 -31.48 -12.55 22.92
N ASN A 104 -31.90 -13.14 21.79
CA ASN A 104 -32.41 -14.52 21.75
C ASN A 104 -31.39 -15.59 21.32
N LYS A 105 -30.12 -15.24 21.12
CA LYS A 105 -29.05 -16.24 20.94
C LYS A 105 -28.07 -16.06 22.08
N LYS A 106 -27.84 -17.11 22.88
CA LYS A 106 -26.71 -17.19 23.83
C LYS A 106 -25.44 -16.76 23.09
N PHE A 107 -25.07 -15.49 23.24
CA PHE A 107 -24.01 -14.82 22.49
C PHE A 107 -22.67 -15.22 23.10
N SER A 108 -22.23 -16.44 22.80
CA SER A 108 -20.86 -16.85 23.06
C SER A 108 -20.01 -16.32 21.90
N LEU A 109 -19.17 -15.32 22.18
CA LEU A 109 -18.09 -14.88 21.29
C LEU A 109 -17.32 -16.08 20.73
N LEU A 110 -17.08 -17.09 21.58
CA LEU A 110 -16.44 -18.35 21.24
C LEU A 110 -17.16 -19.15 20.14
N ASN A 111 -18.50 -19.18 20.12
CA ASN A 111 -19.29 -19.84 19.07
C ASN A 111 -19.32 -19.01 17.77
N LEU A 112 -19.23 -17.69 17.85
CA LEU A 112 -19.11 -16.80 16.70
C LEU A 112 -17.73 -16.90 16.04
N PHE A 113 -16.66 -17.04 16.84
CA PHE A 113 -15.30 -17.30 16.36
C PHE A 113 -15.18 -18.71 15.74
N LYS A 114 -15.70 -19.75 16.41
CA LYS A 114 -15.69 -21.14 15.90
C LYS A 114 -16.47 -21.35 14.60
N SER A 115 -17.58 -20.61 14.39
CA SER A 115 -18.43 -20.80 13.20
C SER A 115 -17.97 -20.06 11.94
N LYS A 116 -17.13 -19.02 12.06
CA LYS A 116 -16.71 -18.18 10.92
C LYS A 116 -15.24 -18.29 10.54
N ILE A 117 -14.38 -18.68 11.47
CA ILE A 117 -12.93 -18.78 11.24
C ILE A 117 -12.58 -20.25 11.02
N SER A 118 -12.06 -20.57 9.84
CA SER A 118 -11.65 -21.94 9.52
C SER A 118 -10.32 -22.22 10.22
N LEU A 119 -10.10 -23.47 10.62
CA LEU A 119 -8.84 -23.92 11.21
C LEU A 119 -7.63 -23.50 10.36
N ASN A 120 -7.72 -23.67 9.03
CA ASN A 120 -6.68 -23.26 8.08
C ASN A 120 -6.31 -21.77 8.19
N TRP A 121 -7.28 -20.92 8.53
CA TRP A 121 -7.03 -19.48 8.67
C TRP A 121 -6.30 -19.17 9.98
N ILE A 122 -6.66 -19.87 11.06
CA ILE A 122 -5.94 -19.79 12.35
C ILE A 122 -4.50 -20.27 12.19
N LEU A 123 -4.32 -21.43 11.55
CA LEU A 123 -3.00 -22.00 11.28
C LEU A 123 -2.16 -21.04 10.44
N LEU A 124 -2.72 -20.44 9.39
CA LEU A 124 -2.01 -19.44 8.59
C LEU A 124 -1.61 -18.22 9.43
N SER A 125 -2.51 -17.70 10.29
CA SER A 125 -2.16 -16.58 11.17
C SER A 125 -1.02 -16.95 12.14
N ILE A 126 -1.04 -18.16 12.70
CA ILE A 126 0.05 -18.67 13.55
C ILE A 126 1.36 -18.72 12.76
N VAL A 127 1.36 -19.28 11.55
CA VAL A 127 2.55 -19.35 10.68
C VAL A 127 3.12 -17.97 10.39
N ILE A 128 2.26 -17.00 10.00
CA ILE A 128 2.68 -15.62 9.73
C ILE A 128 3.35 -15.00 10.96
N ILE A 129 2.73 -15.15 12.15
CA ILE A 129 3.28 -14.61 13.40
C ILE A 129 4.61 -15.30 13.76
N LEU A 130 4.68 -16.62 13.63
CA LEU A 130 5.89 -17.39 13.92
C LEU A 130 7.06 -16.98 13.02
N ILE A 131 6.80 -16.68 11.75
CA ILE A 131 7.84 -16.20 10.81
C ILE A 131 8.34 -14.82 11.21
N SER A 132 7.45 -13.90 11.60
CA SER A 132 7.86 -12.59 12.13
C SER A 132 8.68 -12.73 13.42
N ILE A 133 8.30 -13.63 14.34
CA ILE A 133 9.07 -13.91 15.56
C ILE A 133 10.44 -14.51 15.22
N LEU A 134 10.47 -15.53 14.34
CA LEU A 134 11.70 -16.18 13.90
C LEU A 134 12.69 -15.17 13.33
N ASN A 135 12.21 -14.20 12.55
CA ASN A 135 13.05 -13.13 12.01
C ASN A 135 13.68 -12.26 13.11
N VAL A 136 12.90 -11.88 14.12
CA VAL A 136 13.41 -11.12 15.27
C VAL A 136 14.43 -11.91 16.07
N VAL A 137 14.22 -13.22 16.25
CA VAL A 137 15.12 -14.09 17.03
C VAL A 137 16.41 -14.39 16.26
N ASN A 138 16.34 -14.60 14.95
CA ASN A 138 17.49 -14.96 14.13
C ASN A 138 18.46 -13.79 13.87
N THR A 139 18.05 -12.54 14.13
CA THR A 139 18.87 -11.35 13.86
C THR A 139 19.24 -10.63 15.15
N SER A 140 20.49 -10.82 15.60
CA SER A 140 20.98 -10.25 16.86
C SER A 140 21.03 -8.71 16.85
N ILE A 141 21.31 -8.09 15.70
CA ILE A 141 21.32 -6.63 15.51
C ILE A 141 20.54 -6.33 14.23
N PHE A 142 21.10 -6.54 13.06
CA PHE A 142 20.46 -6.79 11.76
C PHE A 142 21.63 -6.98 10.77
N ALA A 143 21.52 -7.87 9.78
CA ALA A 143 22.66 -8.25 8.94
C ALA A 143 22.72 -7.42 7.65
N GLY A 144 23.92 -6.99 7.27
CA GLY A 144 24.21 -6.30 6.01
C GLY A 144 24.38 -4.79 6.14
N THR A 145 25.20 -4.21 5.24
CA THR A 145 25.52 -2.77 5.19
C THR A 145 24.31 -1.91 4.82
N ASP A 146 23.38 -2.45 4.06
CA ASP A 146 22.24 -1.70 3.52
C ASP A 146 21.23 -1.32 4.61
N ALA A 147 20.93 -2.24 5.54
CA ALA A 147 20.06 -1.92 6.68
C ALA A 147 20.69 -0.84 7.59
N TRP A 148 22.02 -0.83 7.74
CA TRP A 148 22.75 0.22 8.46
C TRP A 148 22.64 1.58 7.76
N LEU A 149 22.76 1.60 6.42
CA LEU A 149 22.54 2.82 5.63
C LEU A 149 21.12 3.35 5.80
N HIS A 150 20.11 2.48 5.73
CA HIS A 150 18.73 2.89 5.89
C HIS A 150 18.48 3.46 7.29
N ILE A 151 18.99 2.82 8.34
CA ILE A 151 18.83 3.32 9.71
C ILE A 151 19.61 4.62 9.95
N SER A 152 20.79 4.80 9.35
CA SER A 152 21.52 6.06 9.49
C SER A 152 20.77 7.24 8.88
N ILE A 153 20.10 7.05 7.73
CA ILE A 153 19.24 8.07 7.12
C ILE A 153 18.00 8.34 7.98
N VAL A 154 17.36 7.31 8.54
CA VAL A 154 16.24 7.52 9.48
C VAL A 154 16.71 8.32 10.69
N LYS A 155 17.85 7.96 11.28
CA LYS A 155 18.45 8.68 12.40
C LYS A 155 18.71 10.14 12.08
N TYR A 156 19.26 10.41 10.89
CA TYR A 156 19.45 11.77 10.40
C TYR A 156 18.12 12.54 10.37
N ILE A 157 17.06 11.95 9.81
CA ILE A 157 15.73 12.58 9.76
C ILE A 157 15.21 12.88 11.18
N THR A 158 15.34 11.94 12.10
CA THR A 158 14.76 12.07 13.45
C THR A 158 15.54 12.97 14.40
N GLU A 159 16.86 13.11 14.22
CA GLU A 159 17.71 13.95 15.07
C GLU A 159 17.88 15.36 14.51
N ILE A 160 18.01 15.48 13.19
CA ILE A 160 18.22 16.77 12.52
C ILE A 160 16.89 17.41 12.08
N ASN A 161 15.80 16.65 12.06
CA ASN A 161 14.47 17.08 11.61
C ASN A 161 14.46 17.55 10.14
N TYR A 162 15.27 16.90 9.30
CA TYR A 162 15.40 17.23 7.88
C TYR A 162 15.52 15.97 7.03
N ILE A 163 14.88 15.95 5.85
CA ILE A 163 14.99 14.83 4.90
C ILE A 163 16.14 15.11 3.93
N PRO A 164 17.19 14.28 3.91
CA PRO A 164 18.36 14.51 3.07
C PRO A 164 18.06 14.11 1.62
N MET A 165 17.43 15.01 0.85
CA MET A 165 16.82 14.72 -0.47
C MET A 165 17.76 14.11 -1.51
N ASP A 166 19.06 14.34 -1.41
CA ASP A 166 20.06 13.77 -2.33
C ASP A 166 20.53 12.36 -1.92
N SER A 167 20.11 11.87 -0.76
CA SER A 167 20.46 10.54 -0.27
C SER A 167 19.63 9.45 -0.94
N TYR A 168 20.23 8.26 -1.06
CA TYR A 168 19.57 7.04 -1.56
C TYR A 168 18.74 7.30 -2.84
N PHE A 169 19.40 7.83 -3.87
CA PHE A 169 18.81 8.07 -5.19
C PHE A 169 17.57 9.00 -5.22
N GLY A 170 17.39 9.79 -4.16
CA GLY A 170 16.21 10.65 -3.96
C GLY A 170 14.92 9.90 -3.62
N THR A 171 15.01 8.62 -3.28
CA THR A 171 13.86 7.74 -2.98
C THR A 171 13.82 7.36 -1.51
N LEU A 172 13.36 8.29 -0.68
CA LEU A 172 13.43 8.26 0.77
C LEU A 172 12.15 7.76 1.44
N GLY A 173 11.20 7.18 0.69
CA GLY A 173 9.92 6.73 1.24
C GLY A 173 10.05 5.76 2.43
N LEU A 174 10.98 4.79 2.39
CA LEU A 174 11.26 3.93 3.54
C LEU A 174 11.72 4.74 4.76
N HIS A 175 12.63 5.68 4.56
CA HIS A 175 13.25 6.44 5.63
C HIS A 175 12.26 7.38 6.31
N ILE A 176 11.43 8.07 5.51
CA ILE A 176 10.34 8.91 6.00
C ILE A 176 9.37 8.07 6.82
N PHE A 177 8.95 6.91 6.29
CA PHE A 177 8.03 6.05 7.02
C PHE A 177 8.66 5.45 8.29
N GLY A 178 9.95 5.10 8.25
CA GLY A 178 10.72 4.67 9.42
C GLY A 178 10.77 5.73 10.51
N ALA A 179 11.01 7.00 10.14
CA ALA A 179 10.97 8.13 11.06
C ALA A 179 9.56 8.32 11.66
N VAL A 180 8.50 8.17 10.88
CA VAL A 180 7.11 8.20 11.37
C VAL A 180 6.84 7.08 12.38
N ILE A 181 7.29 5.85 12.11
CA ILE A 181 7.17 4.75 13.08
C ILE A 181 7.89 5.14 14.37
N HIS A 182 9.12 5.64 14.29
CA HIS A 182 9.88 6.08 15.47
C HIS A 182 9.14 7.18 16.24
N PHE A 183 8.74 8.26 15.58
CA PHE A 183 8.07 9.41 16.20
C PHE A 183 6.77 9.04 16.92
N PHE A 184 5.92 8.22 16.32
CA PHE A 184 4.64 7.86 16.93
C PHE A 184 4.75 6.73 17.95
N SER A 185 5.63 5.76 17.76
CA SER A 185 5.72 4.58 18.64
C SER A 185 6.74 4.71 19.77
N GLY A 186 7.73 5.59 19.62
CA GLY A 186 8.90 5.68 20.50
C GLY A 186 9.82 4.45 20.42
N LEU A 187 9.69 3.62 19.36
CA LEU A 187 10.55 2.47 19.15
C LEU A 187 11.98 2.94 18.85
N ASP A 188 12.97 2.38 19.54
CA ASP A 188 14.39 2.62 19.26
C ASP A 188 14.69 2.37 17.77
N LEU A 189 15.44 3.29 17.16
CA LEU A 189 15.85 3.22 15.75
C LEU A 189 16.56 1.90 15.42
N LEU A 190 17.37 1.38 16.33
CA LEU A 190 18.08 0.11 16.12
C LEU A 190 17.14 -1.10 16.11
N LEU A 191 15.94 -0.96 16.68
CA LEU A 191 14.93 -2.00 16.72
C LEU A 191 13.96 -1.95 15.53
N LEU A 192 13.90 -0.83 14.80
CA LEU A 192 13.04 -0.68 13.62
C LEU A 192 13.23 -1.83 12.61
N PRO A 193 14.46 -2.19 12.17
CA PRO A 193 14.64 -3.23 11.17
C PRO A 193 14.12 -4.59 11.62
N LYS A 194 14.31 -4.92 12.91
CA LYS A 194 13.87 -6.20 13.49
C LYS A 194 12.35 -6.33 13.44
N TYR A 195 11.65 -5.31 13.90
CA TYR A 195 10.20 -5.33 14.00
C TYR A 195 9.49 -4.99 12.69
N PHE A 196 10.22 -4.54 11.66
CA PHE A 196 9.63 -4.19 10.37
C PHE A 196 8.85 -5.33 9.72
N SER A 197 9.31 -6.58 9.90
CA SER A 197 8.63 -7.78 9.41
C SER A 197 7.23 -8.01 10.02
N PHE A 198 6.93 -7.43 11.18
CA PHE A 198 5.58 -7.45 11.77
C PHE A 198 4.62 -6.47 11.07
N TYR A 199 5.15 -5.55 10.26
CA TYR A 199 4.36 -4.67 9.42
C TYR A 199 4.19 -5.27 8.01
N THR A 200 5.29 -5.59 7.35
CA THR A 200 5.31 -5.98 5.93
C THR A 200 4.65 -7.35 5.68
N ILE A 201 4.99 -8.38 6.46
CA ILE A 201 4.50 -9.75 6.21
C ILE A 201 2.98 -9.84 6.41
N PRO A 202 2.38 -9.38 7.53
CA PRO A 202 0.93 -9.47 7.71
C PRO A 202 0.16 -8.64 6.68
N LEU A 203 0.66 -7.45 6.34
CA LEU A 203 0.00 -6.57 5.37
C LEU A 203 0.05 -7.15 3.96
N ALA A 204 1.22 -7.60 3.49
CA ALA A 204 1.37 -8.25 2.20
C ALA A 204 0.49 -9.52 2.13
N SER A 205 0.51 -10.34 3.19
CA SER A 205 -0.32 -11.55 3.28
C SER A 205 -1.81 -11.24 3.18
N LEU A 206 -2.28 -10.17 3.83
CA LEU A 206 -3.68 -9.72 3.73
C LEU A 206 -4.05 -9.30 2.31
N ILE A 207 -3.20 -8.53 1.64
CA ILE A 207 -3.44 -8.04 0.27
C ILE A 207 -3.46 -9.21 -0.71
N VAL A 208 -2.46 -10.09 -0.64
CA VAL A 208 -2.38 -11.30 -1.47
C VAL A 208 -3.57 -12.21 -1.20
N TYR A 209 -3.93 -12.44 0.06
CA TYR A 209 -5.11 -13.23 0.41
C TYR A 209 -6.37 -12.68 -0.27
N ASN A 210 -6.60 -11.37 -0.19
CA ASN A 210 -7.76 -10.74 -0.81
C ASN A 210 -7.74 -10.88 -2.34
N LEU A 211 -6.57 -10.77 -2.95
CA LEU A 211 -6.40 -10.98 -4.38
C LEU A 211 -6.72 -12.42 -4.79
N LEU A 212 -6.13 -13.41 -4.11
CA LEU A 212 -6.38 -14.83 -4.38
C LEU A 212 -7.84 -15.21 -4.11
N MET A 213 -8.48 -14.60 -3.11
CA MET A 213 -9.92 -14.75 -2.87
C MET A 213 -10.77 -14.24 -4.04
N ARG A 214 -10.38 -13.14 -4.69
CA ARG A 214 -11.08 -12.60 -5.86
C ARG A 214 -10.84 -13.45 -7.11
N VAL A 215 -9.65 -14.00 -7.28
CA VAL A 215 -9.26 -14.86 -8.41
C VAL A 215 -9.91 -16.24 -8.31
N PHE A 216 -9.63 -16.97 -7.23
CA PHE A 216 -10.04 -18.37 -7.08
C PHE A 216 -11.45 -18.53 -6.55
N LYS A 217 -12.00 -17.50 -5.89
CA LYS A 217 -13.30 -17.57 -5.16
C LYS A 217 -13.38 -18.74 -4.17
N ASN A 218 -12.23 -19.25 -3.72
CA ASN A 218 -12.13 -20.38 -2.81
C ASN A 218 -11.21 -20.03 -1.64
N LYS A 219 -11.75 -20.16 -0.42
CA LYS A 219 -11.06 -19.80 0.82
C LYS A 219 -9.79 -20.62 1.06
N ASN A 220 -9.84 -21.93 0.83
CA ASN A 220 -8.72 -22.83 1.11
C ASN A 220 -7.59 -22.62 0.10
N LEU A 221 -7.90 -22.42 -1.19
CA LEU A 221 -6.89 -22.10 -2.20
C LEU A 221 -6.22 -20.74 -1.93
N ALA A 222 -6.99 -19.74 -1.51
CA ALA A 222 -6.41 -18.45 -1.13
C ALA A 222 -5.51 -18.55 0.11
N ILE A 223 -5.91 -19.32 1.13
CA ILE A 223 -5.07 -19.59 2.31
C ILE A 223 -3.79 -20.33 1.90
N PHE A 224 -3.92 -21.38 1.09
CA PHE A 224 -2.79 -22.18 0.63
C PHE A 224 -1.81 -21.34 -0.20
N GLY A 225 -2.29 -20.48 -1.10
CA GLY A 225 -1.43 -19.60 -1.89
C GLY A 225 -0.67 -18.58 -1.03
N VAL A 226 -1.30 -18.03 0.02
CA VAL A 226 -0.60 -17.15 0.97
C VAL A 226 0.43 -17.93 1.77
N PHE A 227 0.08 -19.12 2.26
CA PHE A 227 1.02 -20.00 2.95
C PHE A 227 2.24 -20.31 2.09
N PHE A 228 2.03 -20.66 0.81
CA PHE A 228 3.10 -20.94 -0.14
C PHE A 228 4.00 -19.72 -0.37
N LEU A 229 3.41 -18.54 -0.57
CA LEU A 229 4.16 -17.30 -0.76
C LEU A 229 4.99 -16.92 0.47
N VAL A 230 4.38 -16.98 1.66
CA VAL A 230 5.07 -16.67 2.92
C VAL A 230 6.14 -17.71 3.25
N SER A 231 5.99 -18.96 2.78
CA SER A 231 7.00 -20.01 2.93
C SER A 231 8.09 -19.96 1.85
N SER A 232 7.91 -19.18 0.78
CA SER A 232 8.91 -19.04 -0.27
C SER A 232 10.05 -18.14 0.19
N MET A 233 11.31 -18.55 -0.08
CA MET A 233 12.48 -17.76 0.28
C MET A 233 12.50 -16.40 -0.42
N GLY A 234 12.09 -16.32 -1.69
CA GLY A 234 12.10 -15.07 -2.46
C GLY A 234 11.17 -13.99 -1.87
N PHE A 235 9.92 -14.34 -1.58
CA PHE A 235 8.92 -13.36 -1.13
C PHE A 235 9.08 -12.99 0.34
N SER A 236 9.30 -13.97 1.23
CA SER A 236 9.41 -13.69 2.67
C SER A 236 10.78 -13.14 3.05
N TRP A 237 11.87 -13.84 2.70
CA TRP A 237 13.21 -13.55 3.19
C TRP A 237 13.85 -12.32 2.52
N PHE A 238 13.72 -12.21 1.20
CA PHE A 238 14.37 -11.12 0.47
C PHE A 238 13.51 -9.86 0.39
N MET A 239 12.20 -10.00 0.19
CA MET A 239 11.34 -8.83 -0.10
C MET A 239 10.63 -8.26 1.13
N LEU A 240 10.35 -9.05 2.16
CA LEU A 240 9.49 -8.61 3.27
C LEU A 240 10.19 -8.61 4.64
N VAL A 241 11.20 -9.45 4.86
CA VAL A 241 11.94 -9.55 6.12
C VAL A 241 12.97 -8.42 6.28
N GLN A 242 13.60 -8.01 5.18
CA GLN A 242 14.65 -6.98 5.21
C GLN A 242 14.05 -5.57 5.36
N PHE A 243 14.75 -4.71 6.10
CA PHE A 243 14.43 -3.29 6.16
C PHE A 243 14.89 -2.58 4.88
N TRP A 244 14.17 -2.84 3.79
CA TRP A 244 14.49 -2.41 2.43
C TRP A 244 13.27 -1.72 1.78
N PRO A 245 13.47 -0.67 0.96
CA PRO A 245 12.35 0.04 0.33
C PRO A 245 11.49 -0.80 -0.62
N SER A 246 12.02 -1.92 -1.10
CA SER A 246 11.40 -2.83 -2.07
C SER A 246 10.16 -3.49 -1.46
N GLY A 247 10.18 -3.83 -0.17
CA GLY A 247 9.03 -4.40 0.53
C GLY A 247 7.85 -3.43 0.60
N ILE A 248 8.10 -2.15 0.88
CA ILE A 248 7.07 -1.11 0.91
C ILE A 248 6.52 -0.85 -0.49
N ALA A 249 7.39 -0.65 -1.48
CA ALA A 249 6.99 -0.41 -2.86
C ALA A 249 6.23 -1.61 -3.46
N LEU A 250 6.63 -2.85 -3.13
CA LEU A 250 5.89 -4.05 -3.52
C LEU A 250 4.49 -4.07 -2.91
N ILE A 251 4.33 -3.75 -1.61
CA ILE A 251 3.02 -3.68 -0.95
C ILE A 251 2.12 -2.62 -1.63
N GLN A 252 2.67 -1.44 -1.92
CA GLN A 252 1.94 -0.38 -2.62
C GLN A 252 1.55 -0.80 -4.04
N GLY A 253 2.47 -1.43 -4.78
CA GLY A 253 2.23 -1.99 -6.10
C GLY A 253 1.19 -3.10 -6.11
N LEU A 254 1.20 -4.00 -5.11
CA LEU A 254 0.18 -5.04 -4.95
C LEU A 254 -1.21 -4.45 -4.67
N VAL A 255 -1.32 -3.34 -3.95
CA VAL A 255 -2.61 -2.63 -3.78
C VAL A 255 -3.05 -1.94 -5.07
N ILE A 256 -2.14 -1.31 -5.80
CA ILE A 256 -2.43 -0.76 -7.14
C ILE A 256 -2.99 -1.88 -8.03
N PHE A 257 -2.30 -3.00 -8.09
CA PHE A 257 -2.74 -4.18 -8.84
C PHE A 257 -4.08 -4.70 -8.37
N PHE A 258 -4.30 -4.82 -7.07
CA PHE A 258 -5.55 -5.32 -6.52
C PHE A 258 -6.74 -4.44 -6.93
N ILE A 259 -6.61 -3.11 -6.83
CA ILE A 259 -7.67 -2.17 -7.20
C ILE A 259 -7.92 -2.22 -8.71
N LEU A 260 -6.86 -2.21 -9.51
CA LEU A 260 -6.91 -2.34 -10.96
C LEU A 260 -7.59 -3.67 -11.38
N TYR A 261 -7.22 -4.78 -10.75
CA TYR A 261 -7.81 -6.09 -10.98
C TYR A 261 -9.31 -6.11 -10.68
N VAL A 262 -9.75 -5.56 -9.55
CA VAL A 262 -11.18 -5.47 -9.20
C VAL A 262 -11.95 -4.64 -10.24
N ARG A 263 -11.37 -3.55 -10.75
CA ARG A 263 -11.97 -2.76 -11.83
C ARG A 263 -12.05 -3.56 -13.13
N LEU A 264 -10.96 -4.22 -13.50
CA LEU A 264 -10.87 -5.04 -14.71
C LEU A 264 -11.88 -6.20 -14.69
N GLN A 265 -12.08 -6.88 -13.56
CA GLN A 265 -13.15 -7.87 -13.39
C GLN A 265 -14.54 -7.29 -13.67
N GLY A 266 -14.77 -6.01 -13.33
CA GLY A 266 -16.01 -5.30 -13.65
C GLY A 266 -16.20 -5.07 -15.15
N LEU A 267 -15.11 -4.95 -15.91
CA LEU A 267 -15.11 -4.59 -17.34
C LEU A 267 -15.08 -5.79 -18.30
N ILE A 268 -14.48 -6.92 -17.91
CA ILE A 268 -14.39 -8.12 -18.77
C ILE A 268 -15.67 -8.98 -18.71
N LYS A 269 -16.79 -8.44 -18.24
CA LYS A 269 -18.07 -9.17 -18.27
C LYS A 269 -18.46 -9.56 -19.70
N GLU A 270 -19.26 -10.61 -19.82
CA GLU A 270 -19.75 -11.13 -21.11
C GLU A 270 -20.40 -10.02 -21.94
N GLN A 271 -21.28 -9.25 -21.30
CA GLN A 271 -21.86 -8.05 -21.89
C GLN A 271 -20.86 -6.89 -21.87
N ILE A 272 -20.80 -6.14 -22.97
CA ILE A 272 -19.97 -4.93 -23.07
C ILE A 272 -20.44 -3.93 -22.00
N PRO A 273 -19.55 -3.39 -21.15
CA PRO A 273 -19.94 -2.46 -20.10
C PRO A 273 -20.58 -1.19 -20.68
N LYS A 274 -21.65 -0.71 -20.04
CA LYS A 274 -22.31 0.56 -20.38
C LYS A 274 -21.45 1.73 -19.94
N LYS A 275 -21.74 2.92 -20.48
CA LYS A 275 -20.96 4.13 -20.13
C LYS A 275 -20.96 4.46 -18.64
N GLU A 276 -22.12 4.29 -18.02
CA GLU A 276 -22.34 4.56 -16.60
C GLU A 276 -21.52 3.64 -15.69
N ASP A 277 -21.36 2.37 -16.09
CA ASP A 277 -20.65 1.38 -15.29
C ASP A 277 -19.15 1.70 -15.15
N PHE A 278 -18.52 2.15 -16.24
CA PHE A 278 -17.07 2.40 -16.24
C PHE A 278 -16.67 3.74 -15.58
N PHE A 279 -17.54 4.76 -15.63
CA PHE A 279 -17.31 6.05 -14.98
C PHE A 279 -17.69 6.04 -13.48
N SER A 280 -18.42 5.03 -13.02
CA SER A 280 -18.81 4.94 -11.61
C SER A 280 -17.58 4.86 -10.69
N ASN A 281 -17.46 5.81 -9.75
CA ASN A 281 -16.34 5.92 -8.79
C ASN A 281 -14.93 6.04 -9.41
N ILE A 282 -14.83 6.45 -10.68
CA ILE A 282 -13.55 6.53 -11.38
C ILE A 282 -12.62 7.55 -10.76
N LEU A 283 -13.13 8.76 -10.45
CA LEU A 283 -12.35 9.85 -9.89
C LEU A 283 -11.70 9.42 -8.57
N PHE A 284 -12.49 8.84 -7.68
CA PHE A 284 -11.97 8.33 -6.40
C PHE A 284 -10.89 7.25 -6.60
N SER A 285 -11.16 6.26 -7.46
CA SER A 285 -10.23 5.15 -7.68
C SER A 285 -8.92 5.63 -8.31
N TYR A 286 -8.99 6.56 -9.27
CA TYR A 286 -7.83 7.10 -9.97
C TYR A 286 -7.01 8.01 -9.06
N VAL A 287 -7.65 8.91 -8.30
CA VAL A 287 -6.94 9.75 -7.33
C VAL A 287 -6.21 8.88 -6.30
N LEU A 288 -6.88 7.85 -5.77
CA LEU A 288 -6.25 6.90 -4.84
C LEU A 288 -5.07 6.16 -5.49
N LEU A 289 -5.24 5.67 -6.72
CA LEU A 289 -4.21 4.94 -7.45
C LEU A 289 -3.00 5.81 -7.78
N ILE A 290 -3.22 7.06 -8.24
CA ILE A 290 -2.16 8.05 -8.49
C ILE A 290 -1.42 8.37 -7.19
N PHE A 291 -2.15 8.56 -6.10
CA PHE A 291 -1.57 8.83 -4.79
C PHE A 291 -0.67 7.69 -4.30
N ILE A 292 -1.13 6.44 -4.40
CA ILE A 292 -0.32 5.28 -4.03
C ILE A 292 0.86 5.12 -5.00
N PHE A 293 0.68 5.38 -6.30
CA PHE A 293 1.74 5.31 -7.30
C PHE A 293 2.87 6.30 -7.03
N ILE A 294 2.55 7.58 -6.78
CA ILE A 294 3.54 8.61 -6.45
C ILE A 294 4.33 8.19 -5.21
N SER A 295 3.65 7.73 -4.15
CA SER A 295 4.33 7.26 -2.94
C SER A 295 5.23 6.04 -3.20
N SER A 296 4.76 5.06 -3.98
CA SER A 296 5.55 3.90 -4.40
C SER A 296 6.80 4.32 -5.17
N PHE A 297 6.64 5.27 -6.09
CA PHE A 297 7.75 5.79 -6.88
C PHE A 297 8.80 6.48 -6.00
N LEU A 298 8.36 7.32 -5.06
CA LEU A 298 9.22 7.98 -4.07
C LEU A 298 9.84 7.01 -3.04
N THR A 299 9.30 5.80 -2.93
CA THR A 299 9.88 4.74 -2.10
C THR A 299 10.92 3.95 -2.87
N HIS A 300 10.60 3.53 -4.08
CA HIS A 300 11.50 2.79 -4.96
C HIS A 300 11.05 2.92 -6.42
N SER A 301 11.67 3.82 -7.17
CA SER A 301 11.24 4.20 -8.51
C SER A 301 11.40 3.08 -9.54
N LEU A 302 12.55 2.39 -9.56
CA LEU A 302 12.78 1.27 -10.49
C LEU A 302 11.77 0.13 -10.32
N LEU A 303 11.60 -0.38 -9.10
CA LEU A 303 10.65 -1.46 -8.82
C LEU A 303 9.21 -1.05 -9.17
N THR A 304 8.84 0.19 -8.85
CA THR A 304 7.51 0.72 -9.18
C THR A 304 7.28 0.71 -10.70
N MET A 305 8.26 1.13 -11.50
CA MET A 305 8.12 1.12 -12.96
C MET A 305 8.12 -0.29 -13.54
N ILE A 306 8.90 -1.23 -13.00
CA ILE A 306 8.83 -2.64 -13.38
C ILE A 306 7.39 -3.16 -13.20
N LEU A 307 6.79 -2.91 -12.03
CA LEU A 307 5.41 -3.31 -11.76
C LEU A 307 4.42 -2.65 -12.75
N VAL A 308 4.54 -1.34 -12.99
CA VAL A 308 3.69 -0.64 -13.97
C VAL A 308 3.80 -1.20 -15.38
N ILE A 309 5.02 -1.53 -15.84
CA ILE A 309 5.24 -2.15 -17.15
C ILE A 309 4.57 -3.53 -17.23
N THR A 310 4.59 -4.33 -16.17
CA THR A 310 3.87 -5.61 -16.18
C THR A 310 2.35 -5.43 -16.36
N TYR A 311 1.77 -4.36 -15.83
CA TYR A 311 0.35 -4.06 -16.00
C TYR A 311 0.02 -3.49 -17.38
N LEU A 312 0.94 -2.73 -17.98
CA LEU A 312 0.77 -2.17 -19.31
C LEU A 312 0.37 -3.26 -20.31
N TRP A 313 1.07 -4.40 -20.31
CA TRP A 313 0.80 -5.52 -21.21
C TRP A 313 -0.59 -6.13 -21.01
N VAL A 314 -1.00 -6.35 -19.76
CA VAL A 314 -2.33 -6.90 -19.45
C VAL A 314 -3.42 -5.98 -19.99
N TYR A 315 -3.33 -4.68 -19.69
CA TYR A 315 -4.34 -3.71 -20.12
C TYR A 315 -4.31 -3.44 -21.62
N LEU A 316 -3.14 -3.49 -22.26
CA LEU A 316 -2.99 -3.37 -23.70
C LEU A 316 -3.73 -4.50 -24.43
N ILE A 317 -3.58 -5.75 -23.98
CA ILE A 317 -4.29 -6.90 -24.56
C ILE A 317 -5.82 -6.68 -24.52
N TYR A 318 -6.35 -6.24 -23.37
CA TYR A 318 -7.77 -5.97 -23.25
C TYR A 318 -8.22 -4.75 -24.05
N PHE A 319 -7.38 -3.71 -24.16
CA PHE A 319 -7.68 -2.49 -24.91
C PHE A 319 -7.76 -2.76 -26.41
N VAL A 320 -6.78 -3.49 -26.97
CA VAL A 320 -6.77 -3.89 -28.39
C VAL A 320 -7.99 -4.73 -28.73
N ARG A 321 -8.39 -5.65 -27.83
CA ARG A 321 -9.60 -6.46 -28.03
C ARG A 321 -10.88 -5.64 -27.95
N ASN A 322 -10.98 -4.73 -27.00
CA ASN A 322 -12.09 -3.79 -26.85
C ASN A 322 -11.67 -2.61 -25.96
N TYR A 323 -11.62 -1.40 -26.52
CA TYR A 323 -11.16 -0.21 -25.79
C TYR A 323 -11.91 0.04 -24.47
N ARG A 324 -13.19 -0.34 -24.38
CA ARG A 324 -13.99 -0.18 -23.15
C ARG A 324 -13.55 -1.13 -22.05
N ARG A 325 -13.01 -2.31 -22.41
CA ARG A 325 -12.51 -3.31 -21.47
C ARG A 325 -11.11 -2.98 -20.96
N GLY A 326 -10.29 -2.34 -21.79
CA GLY A 326 -8.95 -1.86 -21.43
C GLY A 326 -8.88 -0.38 -21.05
N PHE A 327 -9.99 0.27 -20.68
CA PHE A 327 -10.04 1.72 -20.47
C PHE A 327 -9.03 2.24 -19.44
N ASP A 328 -8.75 1.45 -18.39
CA ASP A 328 -7.76 1.80 -17.36
C ASP A 328 -6.32 1.87 -17.92
N LEU A 329 -6.07 1.50 -19.19
CA LEU A 329 -4.81 1.77 -19.90
C LEU A 329 -4.47 3.27 -19.89
N LEU A 330 -5.47 4.16 -19.94
CA LEU A 330 -5.27 5.61 -19.83
C LEU A 330 -4.65 6.01 -18.49
N LEU A 331 -5.00 5.32 -17.40
CA LEU A 331 -4.40 5.56 -16.09
C LEU A 331 -2.94 5.08 -16.07
N ILE A 332 -2.64 3.96 -16.74
CA ILE A 332 -1.25 3.49 -16.88
C ILE A 332 -0.42 4.49 -17.69
N ILE A 333 -0.96 5.02 -18.79
CA ILE A 333 -0.31 6.11 -19.56
C ILE A 333 -0.07 7.33 -18.66
N LEU A 334 -1.04 7.71 -17.84
CA LEU A 334 -0.88 8.80 -16.88
C LEU A 334 0.25 8.52 -15.86
N PHE A 335 0.41 7.28 -15.37
CA PHE A 335 1.55 6.92 -14.52
C PHE A 335 2.89 7.12 -15.25
N PHE A 336 2.99 6.74 -16.53
CA PHE A 336 4.17 7.04 -17.33
C PHE A 336 4.39 8.55 -17.50
N SER A 337 3.32 9.33 -17.72
CA SER A 337 3.44 10.80 -17.78
C SER A 337 3.98 11.39 -16.47
N ILE A 338 3.48 10.95 -15.32
CA ILE A 338 4.00 11.36 -14.00
C ILE A 338 5.46 10.96 -13.86
N PHE A 339 5.84 9.74 -14.27
CA PHE A 339 7.22 9.29 -14.30
C PHE A 339 8.10 10.21 -15.13
N PHE A 340 7.70 10.56 -16.37
CA PHE A 340 8.49 11.44 -17.23
C PHE A 340 8.63 12.85 -16.63
N ILE A 341 7.59 13.37 -15.98
CA ILE A 341 7.66 14.64 -15.25
C ILE A 341 8.71 14.54 -14.13
N PHE A 342 8.63 13.50 -13.30
CA PHE A 342 9.58 13.30 -12.20
C PHE A 342 11.00 13.10 -12.70
N TYR A 343 11.16 12.35 -13.79
CA TYR A 343 12.43 12.14 -14.47
C TYR A 343 13.04 13.45 -14.97
N TYR A 344 12.24 14.31 -15.60
CA TYR A 344 12.68 15.61 -16.08
C TYR A 344 13.12 16.54 -14.94
N PHE A 345 12.41 16.53 -13.81
CA PHE A 345 12.76 17.32 -12.63
C PHE A 345 13.75 16.63 -11.67
N ASN A 346 14.31 15.47 -12.06
CA ASN A 346 15.23 14.68 -11.24
C ASN A 346 14.69 14.32 -9.83
N ILE A 347 13.39 14.04 -9.72
CA ILE A 347 12.72 13.71 -8.46
C ILE A 347 12.67 12.18 -8.29
N GLY A 348 13.46 11.62 -7.37
CA GLY A 348 13.40 10.20 -7.02
C GLY A 348 13.77 9.24 -8.15
N THR A 349 14.51 9.70 -9.16
CA THR A 349 14.82 8.94 -10.37
C THR A 349 16.23 8.35 -10.39
N GLY A 350 17.01 8.52 -9.31
CA GLY A 350 18.42 8.10 -9.29
C GLY A 350 18.64 6.60 -9.54
N HIS A 351 17.67 5.74 -9.23
CA HIS A 351 17.75 4.30 -9.55
C HIS A 351 17.87 4.02 -11.07
N PHE A 352 17.43 4.96 -11.92
CA PHE A 352 17.55 4.82 -13.37
C PHE A 352 18.92 5.24 -13.90
N GLN A 353 19.80 5.81 -13.07
CA GLN A 353 21.19 6.10 -13.44
C GLN A 353 21.99 4.82 -13.74
N VAL A 354 21.53 3.66 -13.24
CA VAL A 354 22.08 2.35 -13.63
C VAL A 354 22.01 2.12 -15.15
N PHE A 355 21.09 2.82 -15.84
CA PHE A 355 20.97 2.74 -17.30
C PHE A 355 21.79 3.80 -18.06
N ASP A 356 22.48 4.71 -17.37
CA ASP A 356 23.31 5.74 -18.01
C ASP A 356 24.41 5.14 -18.92
N PRO A 357 25.06 4.00 -18.58
CA PRO A 357 25.99 3.35 -19.50
C PRO A 357 25.33 2.95 -20.83
N PHE A 358 24.06 2.53 -20.83
CA PHE A 358 23.32 2.15 -22.04
C PHE A 358 22.92 3.36 -22.91
N ARG A 359 22.96 4.59 -22.37
CA ARG A 359 22.78 5.80 -23.17
C ARG A 359 24.01 6.16 -23.98
N ILE A 360 25.19 5.82 -23.46
CA ILE A 360 26.49 6.16 -24.06
C ILE A 360 26.88 5.11 -25.10
N VAL A 361 26.49 3.85 -24.89
CA VAL A 361 26.72 2.76 -25.83
C VAL A 361 25.74 2.84 -27.00
N PRO A 362 26.20 2.85 -28.26
CA PRO A 362 25.30 2.83 -29.42
C PRO A 362 24.38 1.61 -29.39
N TRP A 363 23.08 1.84 -29.64
CA TRP A 363 22.02 0.83 -29.49
C TRP A 363 22.26 -0.49 -30.24
N TYR A 364 23.01 -0.47 -31.35
CA TYR A 364 23.34 -1.66 -32.14
C TYR A 364 24.33 -2.59 -31.42
N TYR A 365 25.18 -2.10 -30.51
CA TYR A 365 26.00 -2.95 -29.66
C TYR A 365 25.17 -3.73 -28.63
N LEU A 366 24.04 -3.17 -28.18
CA LEU A 366 23.11 -3.85 -27.27
C LEU A 366 22.38 -4.99 -27.97
N LEU A 367 22.04 -4.83 -29.25
CA LEU A 367 21.46 -5.90 -30.07
C LEU A 367 22.47 -7.02 -30.35
N ILE A 368 23.73 -6.68 -30.65
CA ILE A 368 24.79 -7.67 -30.85
C ILE A 368 25.05 -8.45 -29.55
N GLY A 369 25.09 -7.75 -28.40
CA GLY A 369 25.22 -8.39 -27.09
C GLY A 369 24.07 -9.34 -26.77
N ALA A 370 22.82 -8.95 -27.06
CA ALA A 370 21.64 -9.79 -26.86
C ALA A 370 21.58 -10.99 -27.81
N LEU A 371 22.18 -10.90 -29.00
CA LEU A 371 22.31 -12.02 -29.94
C LEU A 371 23.50 -12.95 -29.60
N ALA A 372 24.47 -12.47 -28.82
CA ALA A 372 25.65 -13.22 -28.39
C ALA A 372 25.49 -13.89 -27.02
N SER A 373 24.36 -13.65 -26.34
CA SER A 373 23.89 -14.32 -25.11
C SER A 373 22.70 -15.23 -25.41
#